data_AF-A0AA47P7W8-F1
#
_entry.id   AF-A0AA47P7W8-F1
#
_cell.length_a   1.000
_cell.length_b   1.000
_cell.length_c   1.000
_cell.angle_alpha   90.00
_cell.angle_beta   90.00
_cell.angle_gamma   90.00
#
_symmetry.space_group_name_H-M   'P 1'
#
loop_
_entity.id
_entity.type
_entity.pdbx_description
1 polymer ?
#
loop_
_entity_poly.entity_id
_entity_poly.type
_entity_poly.pdbx_seq_one_letter_code
_entity_poly.pdbx_strand_id
1 'polypeptide(L)'
;MIERKTDNKRDRLQFLIQYTKGQAQRLVKSCEYMSADRGYQRAKELLKENFGNEYKISCAYLEKVLSWTPMKSDDPNMLQDYAMFLRSCCNAMEEMEYMQELDTISNMRSIALKLPYKLREKWRNKAYELQ
;
A
#
# COMPACT_ATOMS: atom_id res chain seq x y z
N MET A 1 -18.26 -2.92 3.43
CA MET A 1 -18.46 -1.78 2.50
C MET A 1 -19.44 -0.79 3.11
N ILE A 2 -19.15 0.52 3.03
CA ILE A 2 -19.98 1.63 3.54
C ILE A 2 -21.43 1.58 2.99
N GLU A 3 -21.59 0.96 1.82
CA GLU A 3 -22.87 0.73 1.15
C GLU A 3 -23.86 -0.11 1.98
N ARG A 4 -23.38 -0.93 2.92
CA ARG A 4 -24.23 -1.70 3.86
C ARG A 4 -24.63 -0.92 5.12
N LYS A 5 -24.04 0.26 5.36
CA LYS A 5 -24.24 1.04 6.61
C LYS A 5 -25.28 2.15 6.48
N THR A 6 -25.56 2.62 5.27
CA THR A 6 -26.59 3.65 5.02
C THR A 6 -27.05 3.56 3.56
N ASP A 7 -28.33 3.79 3.31
CA ASP A 7 -28.89 3.84 1.96
C ASP A 7 -28.89 5.26 1.37
N ASN A 8 -28.60 6.25 2.20
CA ASN A 8 -28.47 7.64 1.79
C ASN A 8 -27.10 7.88 1.14
N LYS A 9 -27.10 8.18 -0.16
CA LYS A 9 -25.87 8.43 -0.94
C LYS A 9 -25.10 9.67 -0.46
N ARG A 10 -25.77 10.62 0.18
CA ARG A 10 -25.10 11.79 0.80
C ARG A 10 -24.25 11.38 1.98
N ASP A 11 -24.78 10.49 2.82
CA ASP A 11 -24.05 9.97 3.98
C ASP A 11 -22.89 9.07 3.53
N ARG A 12 -23.07 8.28 2.46
CA ARG A 12 -21.98 7.50 1.86
C ARG A 12 -20.83 8.38 1.39
N LEU A 13 -21.12 9.53 0.76
CA LEU A 13 -20.10 10.50 0.36
C LEU A 13 -19.39 11.11 1.58
N GLN A 14 -20.13 11.48 2.63
CA GLN A 14 -19.55 11.99 3.87
C GLN A 14 -18.64 10.98 4.56
N PHE A 15 -19.04 9.70 4.63
CA PHE A 15 -18.18 8.63 5.11
C PHE A 15 -16.92 8.50 4.24
N LEU A 16 -17.04 8.57 2.92
CA LEU A 16 -15.89 8.51 2.02
C LEU A 16 -14.91 9.67 2.28
N ILE A 17 -15.41 10.88 2.56
CA ILE A 17 -14.58 12.03 2.96
C ILE A 17 -13.88 11.76 4.30
N GLN A 18 -14.58 11.19 5.29
CA GLN A 18 -14.01 10.90 6.61
C GLN A 18 -12.90 9.83 6.57
N TYR A 19 -13.06 8.81 5.73
CA TYR A 19 -12.11 7.70 5.63
C TYR A 19 -10.96 7.95 4.64
N THR A 20 -11.00 9.02 3.85
CA THR A 20 -9.89 9.42 2.99
C THR A 20 -9.02 10.49 3.65
N LYS A 21 -7.74 10.53 3.28
CA LYS A 21 -6.78 11.53 3.77
C LYS A 21 -5.97 12.13 2.63
N GLY A 22 -5.36 13.28 2.86
CA GLY A 22 -4.43 13.92 1.91
C GLY A 22 -5.08 14.24 0.56
N GLN A 23 -4.40 13.87 -0.52
CA GLN A 23 -4.85 14.14 -1.91
C GLN A 23 -6.17 13.44 -2.24
N ALA A 24 -6.36 12.19 -1.80
CA ALA A 24 -7.59 11.45 -2.02
C ALA A 24 -8.79 12.15 -1.37
N GLN A 25 -8.62 12.68 -0.14
CA GLN A 25 -9.70 13.43 0.52
C GLN A 25 -10.07 14.70 -0.22
N ARG A 26 -9.09 15.45 -0.74
CA ARG A 26 -9.35 16.67 -1.52
C ARG A 26 -10.15 16.36 -2.79
N LEU A 27 -9.83 15.25 -3.47
CA LEU A 27 -10.58 14.78 -4.63
C LEU A 27 -12.00 14.35 -4.29
N VAL A 28 -12.22 13.69 -3.16
CA VAL A 28 -13.58 13.31 -2.73
C VAL A 28 -14.39 14.54 -2.31
N LYS A 29 -13.77 15.50 -1.61
CA LYS A 29 -14.43 16.74 -1.18
C LYS A 29 -14.88 17.62 -2.34
N SER A 30 -14.19 17.59 -3.49
CA SER A 30 -14.65 18.36 -4.66
C SER A 30 -16.03 17.91 -5.19
N CYS A 31 -16.42 16.66 -4.88
CA CYS A 31 -17.74 16.12 -5.22
C CYS A 31 -18.85 16.50 -4.23
N GLU A 32 -18.54 17.19 -3.12
CA GLU A 32 -19.50 17.52 -2.05
C GLU A 32 -20.62 18.45 -2.53
N TYR A 33 -20.32 19.33 -3.49
CA TYR A 33 -21.28 20.27 -4.07
C TYR A 33 -22.17 19.63 -5.16
N MET A 34 -21.92 18.38 -5.53
CA MET A 34 -22.73 17.66 -6.52
C MET A 34 -24.00 17.07 -5.87
N SER A 35 -24.99 16.73 -6.70
CA SER A 35 -26.15 15.98 -6.22
C SER A 35 -25.72 14.65 -5.60
N ALA A 36 -26.38 14.19 -4.53
CA ALA A 36 -25.96 13.02 -3.76
C ALA A 36 -25.75 11.75 -4.60
N ASP A 37 -26.59 11.52 -5.61
CA ASP A 37 -26.44 10.45 -6.59
C ASP A 37 -25.15 10.52 -7.40
N ARG A 38 -24.83 11.72 -7.91
CA ARG A 38 -23.66 11.95 -8.76
C ARG A 38 -22.37 12.09 -7.95
N GLY A 39 -22.43 12.73 -6.78
CA GLY A 39 -21.26 13.03 -5.96
C GLY A 39 -20.56 11.77 -5.46
N TYR A 40 -21.31 10.79 -4.92
CA TYR A 40 -20.71 9.53 -4.46
C TYR A 40 -20.12 8.71 -5.61
N GLN A 41 -20.86 8.59 -6.72
CA GLN A 41 -20.41 7.85 -7.89
C GLN A 41 -19.15 8.49 -8.50
N ARG A 42 -19.16 9.82 -8.69
CA ARG A 42 -18.02 10.55 -9.22
C ARG A 42 -16.81 10.48 -8.30
N ALA A 43 -17.01 10.53 -6.98
CA ALA A 43 -15.92 10.35 -6.03
C ALA A 43 -15.27 8.96 -6.13
N LYS A 44 -16.04 7.88 -6.30
CA LYS A 44 -15.51 6.54 -6.54
C LYS A 44 -14.71 6.46 -7.85
N GLU A 45 -15.23 7.06 -8.91
CA GLU A 45 -14.54 7.13 -10.21
C GLU A 45 -13.21 7.87 -10.10
N LEU A 46 -13.20 9.07 -9.51
CA LEU A 46 -11.98 9.85 -9.30
C LEU A 46 -10.96 9.09 -8.46
N LEU A 47 -11.40 8.36 -7.42
CA LEU A 47 -10.50 7.53 -6.62
C LEU A 47 -9.90 6.40 -7.45
N LYS A 48 -10.69 5.74 -8.30
CA LYS A 48 -10.21 4.67 -9.18
C LYS A 48 -9.27 5.21 -10.26
N GLU A 49 -9.61 6.32 -10.90
CA GLU A 49 -8.80 6.98 -11.93
C GLU A 49 -7.43 7.41 -11.39
N ASN A 50 -7.38 7.96 -10.17
CA ASN A 50 -6.15 8.54 -9.62
C ASN A 50 -5.34 7.55 -8.77
N PHE A 51 -5.99 6.61 -8.09
CA PHE A 51 -5.34 5.71 -7.11
C PHE A 51 -5.60 4.23 -7.35
N GLY A 52 -6.42 3.86 -8.34
CA GLY A 52 -6.78 2.46 -8.64
C GLY A 52 -5.95 1.83 -9.76
N ASN A 53 -4.92 2.51 -10.26
CA ASN A 53 -4.03 1.94 -11.27
C ASN A 53 -3.02 1.01 -10.60
N GLU A 54 -3.12 -0.30 -10.88
CA GLU A 54 -2.29 -1.35 -10.27
C GLU A 54 -0.79 -1.11 -10.47
N TYR A 55 -0.37 -0.64 -11.63
CA TYR A 55 1.03 -0.30 -11.89
C TYR A 55 1.51 0.87 -11.00
N LYS A 56 0.72 1.93 -10.85
CA LYS A 56 1.08 3.04 -9.93
C LYS A 56 1.13 2.55 -8.48
N ILE A 57 0.23 1.64 -8.10
CA ILE A 57 0.23 1.03 -6.78
C ILE A 57 1.50 0.20 -6.59
N SER A 58 1.88 -0.66 -7.55
CA SER A 58 3.10 -1.48 -7.44
C SER A 58 4.35 -0.61 -7.36
N CYS A 59 4.45 0.46 -8.17
CA CYS A 59 5.54 1.43 -8.08
C CYS A 59 5.61 2.09 -6.70
N ALA A 60 4.48 2.43 -6.08
CA ALA A 60 4.47 3.03 -4.74
C ALA A 60 4.95 2.03 -3.66
N TYR A 61 4.62 0.75 -3.79
CA TYR A 61 5.15 -0.29 -2.91
C TYR A 61 6.67 -0.48 -3.10
N LEU A 62 7.13 -0.51 -4.34
CA LEU A 62 8.56 -0.56 -4.69
C LEU A 62 9.31 0.62 -4.10
N GLU A 63 8.84 1.85 -4.36
CA GLU A 63 9.47 3.06 -3.84
C GLU A 63 9.54 3.01 -2.31
N LYS A 64 8.45 2.62 -1.64
CA LYS A 64 8.41 2.52 -0.19
C LYS A 64 9.35 1.45 0.37
N VAL A 65 9.45 0.26 -0.25
CA VAL A 65 10.34 -0.80 0.23
C VAL A 65 11.81 -0.46 -0.02
N LEU A 66 12.12 0.18 -1.15
CA LEU A 66 13.47 0.54 -1.54
C LEU A 66 13.98 1.79 -0.80
N SER A 67 13.09 2.74 -0.49
CA SER A 67 13.41 3.92 0.32
C SER A 67 13.46 3.64 1.83
N TRP A 68 13.12 2.42 2.27
CA TRP A 68 13.15 2.07 3.68
C TRP A 68 14.51 2.37 4.31
N THR A 69 14.51 3.03 5.48
CA THR A 69 15.75 3.42 6.15
C THR A 69 16.47 2.17 6.65
N PRO A 70 17.79 2.02 6.41
CA PRO A 70 18.53 0.88 6.95
C PRO A 70 18.38 0.82 8.47
N MET A 71 17.90 -0.32 8.98
CA MET A 71 17.64 -0.49 10.40
C MET A 71 18.95 -0.55 11.19
N LYS A 72 19.00 0.20 12.29
CA LYS A 72 20.02 -0.01 13.33
C LYS A 72 19.59 -1.19 14.21
N SER A 73 20.56 -1.85 14.82
CA SER A 73 20.40 -3.11 15.57
C SER A 73 19.38 -3.06 16.71
N ASP A 74 19.05 -1.87 17.21
CA ASP A 74 18.35 -1.67 18.50
C ASP A 74 16.94 -1.08 18.38
N ASP A 75 16.34 -1.06 17.18
CA ASP A 75 14.95 -0.60 16.99
C ASP A 75 14.00 -1.76 16.64
N PRO A 76 13.40 -2.43 17.65
CA PRO A 76 12.47 -3.53 17.42
C PRO A 76 11.18 -3.09 16.73
N ASN A 77 10.75 -1.84 16.93
CA ASN A 77 9.54 -1.31 16.30
C ASN A 77 9.74 -1.15 14.80
N MET A 78 10.89 -0.62 14.38
CA MET A 78 11.23 -0.46 12.96
C MET A 78 11.30 -1.82 12.24
N LEU A 79 11.80 -2.86 12.90
CA LEU A 79 11.82 -4.22 12.34
C LEU A 79 10.39 -4.78 12.20
N GLN A 80 9.54 -4.56 13.21
CA GLN A 80 8.16 -5.02 13.18
C GLN A 80 7.36 -4.32 12.08
N ASP A 81 7.49 -3.00 11.94
CA ASP A 81 6.86 -2.23 10.87
C ASP A 81 7.31 -2.69 9.49
N TYR A 82 8.60 -3.00 9.33
CA TYR A 82 9.12 -3.52 8.07
C TYR A 82 8.54 -4.90 7.75
N ALA A 83 8.48 -5.80 8.74
CA ALA A 83 7.89 -7.13 8.55
C ALA A 83 6.40 -7.05 8.18
N MET A 84 5.63 -6.17 8.83
CA MET A 84 4.23 -5.92 8.48
C MET A 84 4.08 -5.36 7.06
N PHE A 85 4.99 -4.48 6.65
CA PHE A 85 4.97 -3.91 5.32
C PHE A 85 5.32 -4.97 4.25
N LEU A 86 6.36 -5.79 4.46
CA LEU A 86 6.69 -6.90 3.57
C LEU A 86 5.53 -7.90 3.45
N ARG A 87 4.82 -8.19 4.55
CA ARG A 87 3.64 -9.05 4.48
C ARG A 87 2.54 -8.44 3.60
N SER A 88 2.38 -7.12 3.66
CA SER A 88 1.45 -6.40 2.78
C SER A 88 1.88 -6.48 1.31
N CYS A 89 3.19 -6.43 1.01
CA CYS A 89 3.72 -6.69 -0.33
C CYS A 89 3.35 -8.10 -0.82
N CYS A 90 3.59 -9.13 -0.01
CA CYS A 90 3.26 -10.52 -0.38
C CYS A 90 1.77 -10.69 -0.66
N ASN A 91 0.90 -10.17 0.21
CA ASN A 91 -0.54 -10.26 0.00
C ASN A 91 -0.97 -9.50 -1.27
N ALA A 92 -0.31 -8.37 -1.59
CA ALA A 92 -0.60 -7.62 -2.82
C ALA A 92 -0.09 -8.33 -4.08
N MET A 93 1.00 -9.11 -4.00
CA MET A 93 1.51 -9.93 -5.10
C MET A 93 0.55 -11.05 -5.51
N GLU A 94 -0.26 -11.57 -4.59
CA GLU A 94 -1.26 -12.61 -4.89
C GLU A 94 -2.38 -12.09 -5.81
N GLU A 95 -2.67 -10.79 -5.76
CA GLU A 95 -3.81 -10.18 -6.45
C GLU A 95 -3.40 -9.23 -7.60
N MET A 96 -2.17 -8.70 -7.61
CA MET A 96 -1.70 -7.71 -8.59
C MET A 96 -0.52 -8.23 -9.40
N GLU A 97 -0.69 -8.43 -10.71
CA GLU A 97 0.36 -8.97 -11.60
C GLU A 97 1.63 -8.09 -11.61
N TYR A 98 1.46 -6.77 -11.61
CA TYR A 98 2.58 -5.80 -11.60
C TYR A 98 3.44 -5.85 -10.33
N MET A 99 3.00 -6.51 -9.26
CA MET A 99 3.79 -6.66 -8.03
C MET A 99 4.90 -7.72 -8.16
N GLN A 100 4.89 -8.56 -9.19
CA GLN A 100 5.97 -9.52 -9.44
C GLN A 100 7.34 -8.85 -9.60
N GLU A 101 7.39 -7.57 -9.97
CA GLU A 101 8.64 -6.79 -10.03
C GLU A 101 9.39 -6.75 -8.69
N LEU A 102 8.67 -6.78 -7.56
CA LEU A 102 9.28 -6.84 -6.22
C LEU A 102 10.06 -8.14 -5.98
N ASP A 103 9.71 -9.23 -6.65
CA ASP A 103 10.34 -10.55 -6.52
C ASP A 103 11.57 -10.73 -7.41
N THR A 104 11.97 -9.68 -8.16
CA THR A 104 13.21 -9.73 -8.93
C THR A 104 14.43 -9.85 -8.01
N ILE A 105 15.48 -10.52 -8.48
CA ILE A 105 16.73 -10.75 -7.73
C ILE A 105 17.32 -9.44 -7.19
N SER A 106 17.28 -8.36 -7.99
CA SER A 106 17.78 -7.04 -7.61
C SER A 106 17.00 -6.42 -6.44
N ASN A 107 15.67 -6.48 -6.52
CA ASN A 107 14.78 -5.93 -5.50
C ASN A 107 14.84 -6.76 -4.21
N MET A 108 14.82 -8.09 -4.31
CA MET A 108 14.99 -8.98 -3.16
C MET A 108 16.32 -8.78 -2.45
N ARG A 109 17.41 -8.57 -3.19
CA ARG A 109 18.71 -8.19 -2.60
C ARG A 109 18.65 -6.85 -1.89
N SER A 110 18.00 -5.85 -2.48
CA SER A 110 17.84 -4.51 -1.90
C SER A 110 17.01 -4.54 -0.61
N ILE A 111 15.93 -5.34 -0.60
CA ILE A 111 15.08 -5.62 0.56
C ILE A 111 15.91 -6.27 1.68
N ALA A 112 16.65 -7.33 1.37
CA ALA A 112 17.49 -8.02 2.35
C ALA A 112 18.54 -7.06 2.97
N LEU A 113 19.12 -6.15 2.19
CA LEU A 113 20.09 -5.18 2.68
C LEU A 113 19.54 -4.17 3.70
N LYS A 114 18.21 -3.96 3.76
CA LYS A 114 17.57 -3.10 4.77
C LYS A 114 17.56 -3.71 6.18
N LEU A 115 17.67 -5.04 6.26
CA LEU A 115 17.68 -5.74 7.54
C LEU A 115 18.96 -5.43 8.35
N PRO A 116 18.92 -5.54 9.69
CA PRO A 116 20.11 -5.56 10.52
C PRO A 116 21.09 -6.67 10.12
N TYR A 117 22.40 -6.46 10.33
CA TYR A 117 23.46 -7.38 9.88
C TYR A 117 23.22 -8.84 10.28
N LYS A 118 22.89 -9.10 11.56
CA LYS A 118 22.62 -10.46 12.07
C LYS A 118 21.45 -11.14 11.35
N LEU A 119 20.43 -10.37 10.95
CA LEU A 119 19.28 -10.89 10.21
C LEU A 119 19.60 -11.13 8.74
N ARG A 120 20.47 -10.30 8.13
CA ARG A 120 20.98 -10.57 6.77
C ARG A 120 21.73 -11.88 6.70
N GLU A 121 22.54 -12.18 7.71
CA GLU A 121 23.30 -13.43 7.77
C GLU A 121 22.37 -14.64 7.87
N LYS A 122 21.40 -14.60 8.80
CA LYS A 122 20.37 -15.66 8.92
C LYS A 122 19.56 -15.83 7.63
N TRP A 123 19.19 -14.72 6.99
CA TRP A 123 18.46 -14.74 5.72
C TRP A 123 19.29 -15.42 4.63
N ARG A 124 20.58 -15.10 4.48
CA ARG A 124 21.46 -15.75 3.50
C ARG A 124 21.56 -17.25 3.71
N ASN A 125 21.71 -17.68 4.97
CA ASN A 125 21.78 -19.11 5.28
C ASN A 125 20.48 -19.81 4.87
N LYS A 126 19.32 -19.20 5.17
CA LYS A 126 18.02 -19.77 4.78
C LYS A 126 17.79 -19.76 3.27
N ALA A 127 18.22 -18.70 2.58
CA ALA A 127 18.12 -18.61 1.12
C ALA A 127 18.97 -19.70 0.44
N TYR A 128 20.16 -19.98 0.97
CA TYR A 128 21.02 -21.06 0.50
C TYR A 128 20.40 -22.46 0.71
N GLU A 129 19.68 -22.68 1.82
CA GLU A 129 18.97 -23.95 2.07
C GLU A 129 17.79 -24.20 1.14
N LEU A 130 17.20 -23.15 0.56
CA LEU A 130 16.03 -23.23 -0.33
C LEU A 130 16.40 -23.37 -1.81
N GLN A 131 17.71 -23.34 -2.11
CA GLN A 131 18.28 -23.42 -3.45
C GLN A 131 18.61 -24.87 -3.81
#